data_AF-A0A1I7ZEU0-F1
#
_entry.id   AF-A0A1I7ZEU0-F1
#
_cell.length_a   1.000
_cell.length_b   1.000
_cell.length_c   1.000
_cell.angle_alpha   90.00
_cell.angle_beta   90.00
_cell.angle_gamma   90.00
#
_symmetry.space_group_name_H-M   'P 1'
#
loop_
_entity.id
_entity.type
_entity.pdbx_description
1 polymer ?
#
loop_
_entity_poly.entity_id
_entity_poly.type
_entity_poly.pdbx_seq_one_letter_code
_entity_poly.pdbx_strand_id
1 'polypeptide(L)'
;MIVSVLFVSSLVLCTQLLTAQNVTCEDGKDNLISLGECQPFGLLKAFNARSLRFFSYDRNMKPMCHTSFGVKRPALQFPGFLKIDNRSTLTMLDALEPENTFIHLTMTRTYPYLQWLCLGGFGMSMFSNFCRFNICAIIGTDYCNFISRPGVYNSSNIPDRFNHTIRLPPLQVDSFLASLFEGNYRIEAHFVASLEERACVSLPADGSLHITTAVGSPF
;
A
#
# COMPACT_ATOMS: atom_id res chain seq x y z
N MET A 1 71.22 23.08 28.95
CA MET A 1 69.80 22.90 29.28
C MET A 1 69.01 22.87 27.99
N ILE A 2 68.61 21.68 27.55
CA ILE A 2 67.80 21.50 26.33
C ILE A 2 66.35 21.42 26.76
N VAL A 3 65.53 22.35 26.26
CA VAL A 3 64.08 22.42 26.48
C VAL A 3 63.42 21.46 25.50
N SER A 4 62.85 20.36 25.99
CA SER A 4 62.05 19.43 25.20
C SER A 4 60.60 19.91 25.15
N VAL A 5 60.15 20.27 23.95
CA VAL A 5 58.80 20.74 23.64
C VAL A 5 57.83 19.54 23.61
N LEU A 6 56.80 19.58 24.46
CA LEU A 6 55.69 18.64 24.46
C LEU A 6 54.79 18.88 23.22
N PHE A 7 54.78 17.92 22.31
CA PHE A 7 53.82 17.82 21.22
C PHE A 7 52.45 17.40 21.79
N VAL A 8 51.50 18.33 21.85
CA VAL A 8 50.09 18.02 22.12
C VAL A 8 49.44 17.71 20.78
N SER A 9 49.29 16.42 20.48
CA SER A 9 48.49 15.94 19.35
C SER A 9 47.01 16.14 19.65
N SER A 10 46.43 17.18 19.05
CA SER A 10 45.00 17.45 19.05
C SER A 10 44.26 16.36 18.28
N LEU A 11 43.60 15.45 19.01
CA LEU A 11 42.49 14.66 18.47
C LEU A 11 41.36 15.64 18.11
N VAL A 12 41.34 16.08 16.86
CA VAL A 12 40.14 16.68 16.25
C VAL A 12 39.17 15.54 16.03
N LEU A 13 38.41 15.22 17.07
CA LEU A 13 37.26 14.33 16.99
C LEU A 13 36.26 15.05 16.06
N CYS A 14 36.28 14.67 14.78
CA CYS A 14 35.34 15.13 13.77
C CYS A 14 33.97 14.54 14.14
N THR A 15 33.27 15.20 15.06
CA THR A 15 31.86 15.01 15.33
C THR A 15 31.11 15.49 14.09
N GLN A 16 31.03 14.61 13.08
CA GLN A 16 30.04 14.78 12.03
C GLN A 16 28.68 14.77 12.71
N LEU A 17 28.13 15.96 12.93
CA LEU A 17 26.72 16.15 13.21
C LEU A 17 25.96 15.42 12.10
N LEU A 18 25.45 14.23 12.42
CA LEU A 18 24.28 13.65 11.76
C LEU A 18 23.14 14.65 11.99
N THR A 19 23.09 15.68 11.16
CA THR A 19 21.88 16.47 11.00
C THR A 19 20.83 15.47 10.52
N ALA A 20 19.94 15.09 11.43
CA ALA A 20 18.73 14.38 11.08
C ALA A 20 18.00 15.29 10.08
N GLN A 21 18.20 15.05 8.78
CA GLN A 21 17.44 15.73 7.76
C GLN A 21 15.98 15.42 8.09
N ASN A 22 15.21 16.45 8.36
CA ASN A 22 13.78 16.34 8.57
C ASN A 22 13.19 16.06 7.19
N VAL A 23 13.20 14.79 6.77
CA VAL A 23 12.87 14.42 5.39
C VAL A 23 11.34 14.49 5.24
N THR A 24 10.83 15.68 4.94
CA THR A 24 9.40 15.94 4.73
C THR A 24 8.87 15.11 3.56
N CYS A 25 7.74 14.42 3.73
CA CYS A 25 7.07 13.66 2.68
C CYS A 25 6.49 14.61 1.63
N GLU A 26 6.98 14.57 0.40
CA GLU A 26 6.54 15.42 -0.71
C GLU A 26 5.34 14.78 -1.45
N ASP A 27 4.22 15.49 -1.51
CA ASP A 27 3.02 15.01 -2.20
C ASP A 27 3.26 14.87 -3.71
N GLY A 28 2.70 13.82 -4.32
CA GLY A 28 2.84 13.54 -5.74
C GLY A 28 4.17 12.86 -6.13
N LYS A 29 5.07 12.65 -5.16
CA LYS A 29 6.40 12.08 -5.39
C LYS A 29 6.73 10.98 -4.40
N ASP A 30 6.77 11.29 -3.11
CA ASP A 30 7.24 10.35 -2.09
C ASP A 30 6.14 9.40 -1.59
N ASN A 31 4.87 9.81 -1.71
CA ASN A 31 3.70 9.03 -1.33
C ASN A 31 3.11 8.18 -2.47
N LEU A 32 3.85 7.99 -3.57
CA LEU A 32 3.42 7.23 -4.74
C LEU A 32 3.56 5.72 -4.53
N ILE A 33 2.44 5.01 -4.62
CA ILE A 33 2.34 3.55 -4.67
C ILE A 33 2.09 3.13 -6.13
N SER A 34 3.07 2.47 -6.74
CA SER A 34 2.89 1.82 -8.04
C SER A 34 2.45 0.38 -7.85
N LEU A 35 1.49 -0.10 -8.65
CA LEU A 35 1.09 -1.51 -8.62
C LEU A 35 2.03 -2.38 -9.46
N GLY A 36 2.44 -3.51 -8.90
CA GLY A 36 3.05 -4.59 -9.65
C GLY A 36 1.98 -5.57 -10.13
N GLU A 37 2.30 -6.36 -11.15
CA GLU A 37 1.50 -7.50 -11.54
C GLU A 37 2.18 -8.78 -11.07
N CYS A 38 1.44 -9.62 -10.38
CA CYS A 38 1.85 -11.00 -10.14
C CYS A 38 1.31 -11.89 -11.24
N GLN A 39 2.00 -13.01 -11.48
CA GLN A 39 1.55 -14.00 -12.44
C GLN A 39 0.34 -14.73 -11.87
N PRO A 40 -0.82 -14.69 -12.53
CA PRO A 40 -1.97 -15.39 -12.01
C PRO A 40 -1.73 -16.90 -12.01
N PHE A 41 -2.34 -17.62 -11.07
CA PHE A 41 -2.30 -19.09 -11.04
C PHE A 41 -3.01 -19.75 -12.23
N GLY A 42 -3.69 -18.97 -13.08
CA GLY A 42 -4.34 -19.40 -14.31
C GLY A 42 -3.93 -18.57 -15.54
N LEU A 43 -4.51 -18.91 -16.69
CA LEU A 43 -4.25 -18.22 -17.97
C LEU A 43 -5.09 -16.93 -18.14
N LEU A 44 -6.03 -16.67 -17.24
CA LEU A 44 -7.04 -15.64 -17.42
C LEU A 44 -6.63 -14.40 -16.66
N LYS A 45 -6.31 -13.35 -17.42
CA LYS A 45 -6.00 -12.01 -16.90
C LYS A 45 -7.13 -11.07 -17.29
N ALA A 46 -7.97 -10.70 -16.32
CA ALA A 46 -9.10 -9.80 -16.53
C ALA A 46 -8.68 -8.35 -16.75
N PHE A 47 -7.52 -7.92 -16.24
CA PHE A 47 -7.04 -6.55 -16.44
C PHE A 47 -5.52 -6.41 -16.34
N ASN A 48 -5.00 -5.35 -16.93
CA ASN A 48 -3.61 -4.90 -16.81
C ASN A 48 -3.54 -3.65 -15.91
N ALA A 49 -2.79 -3.78 -14.81
CA ALA A 49 -2.67 -2.75 -13.78
C ALA A 49 -1.28 -2.12 -13.69
N ARG A 50 -0.35 -2.41 -14.62
CA ARG A 50 1.03 -1.86 -14.58
C ARG A 50 1.09 -0.34 -14.56
N SER A 51 0.10 0.30 -15.18
CA SER A 51 0.00 1.75 -15.27
C SER A 51 -0.92 2.35 -14.21
N LEU A 52 -1.44 1.56 -13.26
CA LEU A 52 -2.28 2.04 -12.18
C LEU A 52 -1.41 2.46 -11.00
N ARG A 53 -1.60 3.71 -10.55
CA ARG A 53 -0.79 4.31 -9.50
C ARG A 53 -1.67 5.05 -8.50
N PHE A 54 -1.27 5.02 -7.24
CA PHE A 54 -1.98 5.66 -6.15
C PHE A 54 -1.05 6.56 -5.35
N PHE A 55 -1.61 7.60 -4.75
CA PHE A 55 -0.97 8.39 -3.71
C PHE A 55 -1.63 8.06 -2.37
N SER A 56 -0.83 7.81 -1.33
CA SER A 56 -1.34 7.50 0.00
C SER A 56 -1.40 8.73 0.91
N TYR A 57 -2.47 8.80 1.70
CA TYR A 57 -2.74 9.88 2.64
C TYR A 57 -3.30 9.40 3.98
N ASP A 58 -3.04 10.19 5.02
CA ASP A 58 -3.60 10.03 6.36
C ASP A 58 -5.08 10.43 6.41
N ARG A 59 -5.72 10.31 7.58
CA ARG A 59 -7.11 10.73 7.79
C ARG A 59 -7.39 12.23 7.53
N ASN A 60 -6.35 13.07 7.49
CA ASN A 60 -6.42 14.51 7.28
C ASN A 60 -5.98 14.92 5.86
N MET A 61 -5.88 13.97 4.91
CA MET A 61 -5.40 14.19 3.54
C MET A 61 -3.95 14.70 3.47
N LYS A 62 -3.10 14.36 4.44
CA LYS A 62 -1.65 14.62 4.40
C LYS A 62 -0.91 13.44 3.76
N PRO A 63 0.11 13.68 2.91
CA PRO A 63 0.83 12.61 2.23
C PRO A 63 1.56 11.70 3.24
N MET A 64 1.50 10.39 3.01
CA MET A 64 2.04 9.39 3.93
C MET A 64 3.30 8.72 3.40
N CYS A 65 4.37 8.81 4.18
CA CYS A 65 5.66 8.18 3.90
C CYS A 65 6.23 7.52 5.15
N HIS A 66 7.10 6.53 4.95
CA HIS A 66 7.94 5.95 5.98
C HIS A 66 9.40 5.98 5.53
N THR A 67 10.27 6.46 6.43
CA THR A 67 11.71 6.48 6.20
C THR A 67 12.36 5.37 7.00
N SER A 68 13.03 4.44 6.31
CA SER A 68 13.75 3.33 6.92
C SER A 68 15.13 3.18 6.26
N PHE A 69 16.18 3.05 7.07
CA PHE A 69 17.57 2.93 6.58
C PHE A 69 17.97 4.03 5.58
N GLY A 70 17.48 5.26 5.77
CA GLY A 70 17.75 6.39 4.87
C GLY A 70 16.95 6.38 3.56
N VAL A 71 16.11 5.37 3.32
CA VAL A 71 15.23 5.29 2.15
C VAL A 71 13.82 5.69 2.56
N LYS A 72 13.26 6.71 1.90
CA LYS A 72 11.86 7.09 2.06
C LYS A 72 10.99 6.30 1.08
N ARG A 73 9.90 5.74 1.57
CA ARG A 73 8.92 4.96 0.79
C ARG A 73 7.50 5.45 1.12
N PRO A 74 6.51 5.22 0.24
CA PRO A 74 5.12 5.46 0.58
C PRO A 74 4.70 4.61 1.79
N ALA A 75 3.79 5.14 2.59
CA ALA A 75 3.18 4.41 3.69
C ALA A 75 1.66 4.42 3.57
N LEU A 76 1.01 3.38 4.08
CA LEU A 76 -0.43 3.23 4.15
C LEU A 76 -0.90 3.39 5.59
N GLN A 77 -1.97 4.15 5.82
CA GLN A 77 -2.59 4.27 7.13
C GLN A 77 -4.02 3.76 7.11
N PHE A 78 -4.39 2.98 8.12
CA PHE A 78 -5.78 2.57 8.31
C PHE A 78 -6.45 3.25 9.51
N PRO A 79 -7.69 3.73 9.35
CA PRO A 79 -8.27 4.22 8.10
C PRO A 79 -7.47 5.42 7.57
N GLY A 80 -7.57 5.66 6.27
CA GLY A 80 -6.86 6.69 5.52
C GLY A 80 -7.41 6.79 4.10
N PHE A 81 -6.63 7.34 3.18
CA PHE A 81 -7.06 7.51 1.79
C PHE A 81 -6.01 7.07 0.77
N LEU A 82 -6.48 6.57 -0.36
CA LEU A 82 -5.70 6.34 -1.57
C LEU A 82 -6.29 7.20 -2.69
N LYS A 83 -5.48 8.05 -3.31
CA LYS A 83 -5.90 8.83 -4.48
C LYS A 83 -5.30 8.23 -5.75
N ILE A 84 -6.11 7.98 -6.76
CA ILE A 84 -5.65 7.53 -8.07
C ILE A 84 -4.88 8.68 -8.74
N ASP A 85 -3.69 8.38 -9.26
CA ASP A 85 -2.93 9.34 -10.05
C ASP A 85 -3.63 9.62 -11.38
N ASN A 86 -3.71 10.88 -11.79
CA ASN A 86 -4.34 11.30 -13.05
C ASN A 86 -3.72 10.67 -14.29
N ARG A 87 -2.46 10.24 -14.24
CA ARG A 87 -1.82 9.53 -15.38
C ARG A 87 -2.05 8.02 -15.33
N SER A 88 -2.82 7.53 -14.34
CA SER A 88 -3.13 6.12 -14.23
C SER A 88 -3.94 5.65 -15.42
N THR A 89 -3.60 4.45 -15.90
CA THR A 89 -4.39 3.75 -16.91
C THR A 89 -4.66 2.32 -16.44
N LEU A 90 -5.93 1.93 -16.47
CA LEU A 90 -6.39 0.56 -16.21
C LEU A 90 -6.96 0.01 -17.52
N THR A 91 -6.41 -1.11 -18.00
CA THR A 91 -6.96 -1.79 -19.18
C THR A 91 -7.70 -3.03 -18.72
N MET A 92 -9.03 -3.01 -18.80
CA MET A 92 -9.88 -4.19 -18.58
C MET A 92 -9.91 -4.99 -19.87
N LEU A 93 -9.34 -6.20 -19.83
CA LEU A 93 -9.29 -7.15 -20.94
C LEU A 93 -10.56 -8.00 -20.99
N ASP A 94 -11.15 -8.26 -19.84
CA ASP A 94 -12.37 -9.02 -19.67
C ASP A 94 -13.22 -8.41 -18.54
N ALA A 95 -14.52 -8.68 -18.56
CA ALA A 95 -15.42 -8.23 -17.52
C ALA A 95 -15.14 -8.96 -16.21
N LEU A 96 -15.00 -8.21 -15.12
CA LEU A 96 -15.12 -8.79 -13.78
C LEU A 96 -16.60 -8.84 -13.42
N GLU A 97 -17.13 -10.04 -13.16
CA GLU A 97 -18.47 -10.22 -12.61
C GLU A 97 -18.49 -9.75 -11.15
N PRO A 98 -19.01 -8.56 -10.84
CA PRO A 98 -18.64 -7.94 -9.58
C PRO A 98 -19.31 -8.59 -8.36
N GLU A 99 -20.50 -9.15 -8.55
CA GLU A 99 -21.24 -9.91 -7.53
C GLU A 99 -20.52 -11.21 -7.14
N ASN A 100 -19.77 -11.79 -8.08
CA ASN A 100 -19.06 -13.06 -7.93
C ASN A 100 -17.54 -12.88 -7.73
N THR A 101 -17.03 -11.65 -7.76
CA THR A 101 -15.60 -11.36 -7.66
C THR A 101 -15.23 -10.97 -6.23
N PHE A 102 -14.34 -11.77 -5.63
CA PHE A 102 -13.75 -11.52 -4.32
C PHE A 102 -12.27 -11.16 -4.47
N ILE A 103 -11.82 -10.22 -3.66
CA ILE A 103 -10.39 -9.98 -3.45
C ILE A 103 -9.94 -10.87 -2.29
N HIS A 104 -8.94 -11.68 -2.56
CA HIS A 104 -8.22 -12.49 -1.58
C HIS A 104 -6.86 -11.84 -1.38
N LEU A 105 -6.62 -11.36 -0.16
CA LEU A 105 -5.34 -10.76 0.19
C LEU A 105 -4.34 -11.81 0.63
N THR A 106 -3.10 -11.63 0.22
CA THR A 106 -1.92 -12.22 0.83
C THR A 106 -1.08 -11.07 1.40
N MET A 107 -0.83 -11.10 2.71
CA MET A 107 -0.09 -10.05 3.41
C MET A 107 1.04 -10.66 4.21
N THR A 108 2.25 -10.47 3.71
CA THR A 108 3.45 -11.07 4.29
C THR A 108 4.33 -9.96 4.87
N ARG A 109 4.53 -10.00 6.19
CA ARG A 109 5.46 -9.11 6.89
C ARG A 109 6.88 -9.44 6.46
N THR A 110 7.62 -8.42 6.03
CA THR A 110 9.00 -8.60 5.52
C THR A 110 10.05 -8.42 6.60
N TYR A 111 9.74 -7.69 7.68
CA TYR A 111 10.66 -7.41 8.80
C TYR A 111 9.89 -7.18 10.12
N PRO A 112 10.39 -7.62 11.29
CA PRO A 112 11.64 -8.38 11.52
C PRO A 112 11.55 -9.89 11.28
N TYR A 113 10.34 -10.45 11.13
CA TYR A 113 10.12 -11.87 10.86
C TYR A 113 9.13 -12.05 9.71
N LEU A 114 9.32 -13.11 8.92
CA LEU A 114 8.37 -13.56 7.90
C LEU A 114 7.14 -14.15 8.58
N GLN A 115 6.09 -13.35 8.67
CA GLN A 115 4.80 -13.75 9.19
C GLN A 115 3.71 -13.31 8.22
N TRP A 116 2.76 -14.19 7.92
CA TRP A 116 1.60 -13.85 7.12
C TRP A 116 0.43 -13.45 8.03
N LEU A 117 -0.22 -12.34 7.71
CA LEU A 117 -1.50 -11.95 8.31
C LEU A 117 -2.66 -12.55 7.52
N CYS A 118 -2.51 -12.53 6.20
CA CYS A 118 -3.42 -13.13 5.24
C CYS A 118 -2.62 -14.00 4.29
N LEU A 119 -3.14 -15.17 3.94
CA LEU A 119 -2.59 -16.06 2.94
C LEU A 119 -3.73 -16.55 2.05
N GLY A 120 -3.77 -16.08 0.80
CA GLY A 120 -4.81 -16.49 -0.15
C GLY A 120 -6.23 -16.23 0.35
N GLY A 121 -6.47 -15.10 1.00
CA GLY A 121 -7.78 -14.74 1.55
C GLY A 121 -8.09 -15.34 2.93
N PHE A 122 -7.25 -16.24 3.45
CA PHE A 122 -7.40 -16.80 4.79
C PHE A 122 -6.52 -16.03 5.78
N GLY A 123 -7.15 -15.47 6.81
CA GLY A 123 -6.44 -14.90 7.97
C GLY A 123 -6.44 -15.86 9.14
N MET A 124 -5.63 -15.57 10.15
CA MET A 124 -5.92 -16.07 11.51
C MET A 124 -7.35 -15.66 11.88
N SER A 125 -8.14 -16.49 12.57
CA SER A 125 -9.59 -16.33 12.83
C SER A 125 -10.09 -14.86 12.94
N MET A 126 -9.41 -14.08 13.77
CA MET A 126 -9.57 -12.65 14.05
C MET A 126 -9.39 -11.65 12.88
N PHE A 127 -8.73 -12.03 11.77
CA PHE A 127 -8.47 -11.19 10.59
C PHE A 127 -9.21 -11.67 9.33
N SER A 128 -10.04 -12.71 9.44
CA SER A 128 -10.70 -13.37 8.31
C SER A 128 -11.49 -12.41 7.40
N ASN A 129 -12.29 -11.51 8.00
CA ASN A 129 -13.09 -10.51 7.26
C ASN A 129 -12.24 -9.47 6.51
N PHE A 130 -11.00 -9.27 6.94
CA PHE A 130 -10.07 -8.34 6.29
C PHE A 130 -9.29 -9.02 5.15
N CYS A 131 -9.03 -10.33 5.26
CA CYS A 131 -8.28 -11.06 4.24
C CYS A 131 -9.10 -11.39 2.99
N ARG A 132 -10.43 -11.48 3.11
CA ARG A 132 -11.33 -11.72 1.97
C ARG A 132 -12.51 -10.78 2.00
N PHE A 133 -12.72 -10.06 0.90
CA PHE A 133 -13.86 -9.17 0.75
C PHE A 133 -14.33 -9.09 -0.70
N ASN A 134 -15.61 -8.75 -0.90
CA ASN A 134 -16.12 -8.41 -2.22
C ASN A 134 -15.55 -7.04 -2.63
N ILE A 135 -15.04 -6.93 -3.85
CA ILE A 135 -14.41 -5.70 -4.35
C ILE A 135 -15.35 -4.49 -4.29
N CYS A 136 -16.62 -4.69 -4.65
CA CYS A 136 -17.63 -3.64 -4.73
C CYS A 136 -18.08 -3.13 -3.36
N ALA A 137 -17.91 -3.94 -2.31
CA ALA A 137 -18.15 -3.49 -0.94
C ALA A 137 -17.15 -2.40 -0.52
N ILE A 138 -15.95 -2.35 -1.11
CA ILE A 138 -14.92 -1.36 -0.81
C ILE A 138 -15.00 -0.16 -1.75
N ILE A 139 -15.02 -0.41 -3.06
CA ILE A 139 -14.97 0.68 -4.04
C ILE A 139 -16.34 1.32 -4.32
N GLY A 140 -17.43 0.67 -3.91
CA GLY A 140 -18.79 1.14 -4.13
C GLY A 140 -19.38 0.72 -5.48
N THR A 141 -20.72 0.79 -5.57
CA THR A 141 -21.52 0.29 -6.72
C THR A 141 -21.22 1.00 -8.03
N ASP A 142 -20.89 2.29 -8.00
CA ASP A 142 -20.58 3.02 -9.23
C ASP A 142 -19.27 2.50 -9.84
N TYR A 143 -18.24 2.29 -9.01
CA TYR A 143 -16.94 1.81 -9.46
C TYR A 143 -17.02 0.36 -9.91
N CYS A 144 -17.85 -0.42 -9.22
CA CYS A 144 -18.21 -1.79 -9.56
C CYS A 144 -18.78 -1.91 -10.99
N ASN A 145 -19.72 -1.04 -11.37
CA ASN A 145 -20.30 -0.99 -12.71
C ASN A 145 -19.31 -0.51 -13.79
N PHE A 146 -18.28 0.21 -13.37
CA PHE A 146 -17.24 0.71 -14.26
C PHE A 146 -16.23 -0.38 -14.60
N ILE A 147 -15.77 -1.14 -13.61
CA ILE A 147 -14.81 -2.26 -13.81
C ILE A 147 -15.45 -3.51 -14.42
N SER A 148 -16.78 -3.59 -14.51
CA SER A 148 -17.49 -4.72 -15.13
C SER A 148 -17.52 -4.67 -16.66
N ARG A 149 -16.96 -3.63 -17.27
CA ARG A 149 -16.93 -3.44 -18.72
C ARG A 149 -15.50 -3.53 -19.25
N PRO A 150 -15.22 -4.32 -20.30
CA PRO A 150 -13.94 -4.28 -20.98
C PRO A 150 -13.67 -2.90 -21.57
N GLY A 151 -12.41 -2.46 -21.57
CA GLY A 151 -12.03 -1.15 -22.08
C GLY A 151 -10.75 -0.57 -21.46
N VAL A 152 -10.35 0.59 -21.96
CA VAL A 152 -9.20 1.36 -21.43
C VAL A 152 -9.71 2.55 -20.64
N TYR A 153 -9.34 2.59 -19.37
CA TYR A 153 -9.78 3.58 -18.41
C TYR A 153 -8.62 4.45 -17.95
N ASN A 154 -8.79 5.75 -18.07
CA ASN A 154 -7.84 6.78 -17.66
C ASN A 154 -8.63 7.96 -17.08
N SER A 155 -7.94 8.99 -16.60
CA SER A 155 -8.58 10.19 -16.03
C SER A 155 -9.53 10.92 -16.98
N SER A 156 -9.38 10.80 -18.31
CA SER A 156 -10.30 11.43 -19.27
C SER A 156 -11.58 10.64 -19.50
N ASN A 157 -11.57 9.33 -19.20
CA ASN A 157 -12.68 8.41 -19.51
C ASN A 157 -13.46 7.98 -18.26
N ILE A 158 -12.93 8.29 -17.08
CA ILE A 158 -13.63 8.09 -15.80
C ILE A 158 -14.61 9.25 -15.62
N PRO A 159 -15.92 8.99 -15.48
CA PRO A 159 -16.91 10.05 -15.24
C PRO A 159 -16.55 10.94 -14.04
N ASP A 160 -16.72 12.25 -14.15
CA ASP A 160 -16.36 13.23 -13.10
C ASP A 160 -16.98 12.96 -11.72
N ARG A 161 -18.10 12.23 -11.67
CA ARG A 161 -18.75 11.79 -10.43
C ARG A 161 -17.91 10.78 -9.62
N PHE A 162 -16.93 10.16 -10.24
CA PHE A 162 -16.02 9.24 -9.57
C PHE A 162 -14.98 10.03 -8.77
N ASN A 163 -15.16 10.05 -7.47
CA ASN A 163 -14.14 10.58 -6.57
C ASN A 163 -12.90 9.69 -6.67
N HIS A 164 -11.84 10.16 -7.36
CA HIS A 164 -10.56 9.46 -7.50
C HIS A 164 -9.85 9.14 -6.16
N THR A 165 -10.51 9.35 -5.02
CA THR A 165 -10.06 9.03 -3.68
C THR A 165 -10.84 7.82 -3.14
N ILE A 166 -10.15 6.71 -2.92
CA ILE A 166 -10.65 5.53 -2.22
C ILE A 166 -10.43 5.73 -0.72
N ARG A 167 -11.50 5.60 0.07
CA ARG A 167 -11.43 5.64 1.53
C ARG A 167 -11.13 4.24 2.06
N LEU A 168 -10.04 4.10 2.82
CA LEU A 168 -9.72 2.85 3.47
C LEU A 168 -10.61 2.67 4.72
N PRO A 169 -11.27 1.50 4.87
CA PRO A 169 -12.11 1.26 6.03
C PRO A 169 -11.27 1.21 7.32
N PRO A 170 -11.88 1.49 8.48
CA PRO A 170 -11.21 1.26 9.75
C PRO A 170 -10.96 -0.25 9.94
N LEU A 171 -9.81 -0.59 10.54
CA LEU A 171 -9.57 -1.96 11.01
C LEU A 171 -10.48 -2.21 12.20
N GLN A 172 -11.40 -3.17 12.09
CA GLN A 172 -12.25 -3.61 13.19
C GLN A 172 -11.49 -4.62 14.05
N VAL A 173 -10.41 -4.17 14.68
CA VAL A 173 -9.54 -5.01 15.51
C VAL A 173 -9.18 -4.27 16.79
N ASP A 174 -9.02 -5.02 17.90
CA ASP A 174 -8.61 -4.44 19.18
C ASP A 174 -7.24 -3.76 19.07
N SER A 175 -6.95 -2.81 19.97
CA SER A 175 -5.71 -2.01 19.95
C SER A 175 -4.43 -2.85 19.96
N PHE A 176 -4.42 -3.96 20.69
CA PHE A 176 -3.31 -4.92 20.69
C PHE A 176 -3.08 -5.52 19.29
N LEU A 177 -4.16 -5.80 18.56
CA LEU A 177 -4.15 -6.39 17.23
C LEU A 177 -3.84 -5.38 16.14
N ALA A 178 -4.20 -4.12 16.35
CA ALA A 178 -3.79 -3.01 15.49
C ALA A 178 -2.27 -2.90 15.42
N SER A 179 -1.56 -3.13 16.54
CA SER A 179 -0.08 -3.15 16.54
C SER A 179 0.51 -4.26 15.66
N LEU A 180 -0.21 -5.36 15.43
CA LEU A 180 0.23 -6.45 14.54
C LEU A 180 0.10 -6.10 13.06
N PHE A 181 -0.65 -5.05 12.72
CA PHE A 181 -0.71 -4.47 11.37
C PHE A 181 0.40 -3.45 11.12
N GLU A 182 1.09 -3.00 12.16
CA GLU A 182 2.14 -1.99 12.01
C GLU A 182 3.45 -2.64 11.62
N GLY A 183 4.00 -2.20 10.48
CA GLY A 183 5.24 -2.73 9.95
C GLY A 183 5.33 -2.70 8.44
N ASN A 184 6.33 -3.40 7.92
CA ASN A 184 6.58 -3.48 6.47
C ASN A 184 5.97 -4.78 5.93
N TYR A 185 5.09 -4.65 4.93
CA TYR A 185 4.35 -5.76 4.33
C TYR A 185 4.54 -5.79 2.83
N ARG A 186 4.66 -6.99 2.27
CA ARG A 186 4.33 -7.24 0.87
C ARG A 186 2.85 -7.61 0.83
N ILE A 187 2.07 -6.87 0.04
CA ILE A 187 0.64 -7.11 -0.12
C ILE A 187 0.41 -7.60 -1.55
N GLU A 188 -0.31 -8.69 -1.71
CA GLU A 188 -0.82 -9.19 -2.99
C GLU A 188 -2.33 -9.28 -2.91
N ALA A 189 -3.01 -8.78 -3.92
CA ALA A 189 -4.46 -8.83 -4.06
C ALA A 189 -4.81 -9.70 -5.26
N HIS A 190 -5.43 -10.84 -4.98
CA HIS A 190 -5.86 -11.83 -5.95
C HIS A 190 -7.36 -11.68 -6.19
N PHE A 191 -7.76 -11.48 -7.45
CA PHE A 191 -9.14 -11.27 -7.84
C PHE A 191 -9.70 -12.62 -8.27
N VAL A 192 -10.58 -13.20 -7.47
CA VAL A 192 -11.11 -14.56 -7.65
C VAL A 192 -12.59 -14.48 -8.00
N ALA A 193 -12.97 -15.07 -9.13
CA ALA A 193 -14.35 -15.19 -9.58
C ALA A 193 -14.64 -16.65 -9.95
N SER A 194 -15.79 -17.18 -9.53
CA SER A 194 -16.18 -18.58 -9.80
C SER A 194 -15.10 -19.60 -9.40
N LEU A 195 -14.40 -19.34 -8.29
CA LEU A 195 -13.28 -20.14 -7.75
C LEU A 195 -12.00 -20.14 -8.61
N GLU A 196 -11.95 -19.32 -9.66
CA GLU A 196 -10.76 -19.12 -10.49
C GLU A 196 -10.14 -17.75 -10.26
N GLU A 197 -8.81 -17.71 -10.21
CA GLU A 197 -8.08 -16.45 -10.17
C GLU A 197 -8.10 -15.78 -11.55
N ARG A 198 -8.62 -14.55 -11.60
CA ARG A 198 -8.77 -13.73 -12.80
C ARG A 198 -7.72 -12.64 -12.93
N ALA A 199 -7.09 -12.23 -11.83
CA ALA A 199 -6.02 -11.24 -11.83
C ALA A 199 -5.26 -11.26 -10.51
N CYS A 200 -4.02 -10.76 -10.52
CA CYS A 200 -3.21 -10.59 -9.33
C CYS A 200 -2.40 -9.29 -9.43
N VAL A 201 -2.43 -8.47 -8.37
CA VAL A 201 -1.61 -7.25 -8.24
C VAL A 201 -0.83 -7.23 -6.93
N SER A 202 0.37 -6.65 -6.94
CA SER A 202 1.21 -6.48 -5.76
C SER A 202 1.39 -5.01 -5.38
N LEU A 203 1.50 -4.74 -4.08
CA LEU A 203 1.65 -3.39 -3.52
C LEU A 203 2.80 -3.31 -2.50
N PRO A 204 3.71 -2.31 -2.68
CA PRO A 204 4.04 -1.63 -3.92
C PRO A 204 4.80 -2.55 -4.89
N ALA A 205 4.92 -2.12 -6.16
CA ALA A 205 5.64 -2.86 -7.20
C ALA A 205 7.11 -3.14 -6.86
N ASP A 206 7.75 -2.25 -6.09
CA ASP A 206 9.17 -2.30 -5.72
C ASP A 206 9.45 -3.07 -4.43
N GLY A 207 8.42 -3.58 -3.73
CA GLY A 207 8.61 -4.44 -2.57
C GLY A 207 7.62 -4.19 -1.44
N SER A 208 8.10 -3.69 -0.30
CA SER A 208 7.33 -3.59 0.93
C SER A 208 6.69 -2.22 1.13
N LEU A 209 5.41 -2.23 1.53
CA LEU A 209 4.64 -1.08 1.97
C LEU A 209 4.74 -0.96 3.48
N HIS A 210 5.04 0.22 4.00
CA HIS A 210 4.89 0.45 5.43
C HIS A 210 3.43 0.70 5.78
N ILE A 211 2.86 -0.12 6.66
CA ILE A 211 1.49 0.03 7.16
C ILE A 211 1.54 0.58 8.58
N THR A 212 0.67 1.54 8.85
CA THR A 212 0.43 2.12 10.16
C THR A 212 -1.05 2.09 10.49
N THR A 213 -1.37 2.09 11.77
CA THR A 213 -2.74 2.28 12.23
C THR A 213 -2.84 3.63 12.91
N ALA A 214 -3.94 4.35 12.70
CA ALA A 214 -4.20 5.53 13.50
C ALA A 214 -4.72 5.06 14.87
N VAL A 215 -3.79 4.77 15.78
CA VAL A 215 -4.07 4.43 17.18
C VAL A 215 -4.71 5.64 17.86
N GLY A 216 -5.92 5.48 18.40
CA GLY A 216 -6.55 6.48 19.27
C GLY A 216 -7.80 7.20 18.73
N SER A 217 -8.80 6.47 18.24
CA SER A 217 -10.18 6.97 18.32
C SER A 217 -10.98 6.00 19.17
N PRO A 218 -11.47 6.40 20.36
CA PRO A 218 -12.48 5.62 21.03
C PRO A 218 -13.68 5.56 20.08
N PHE A 219 -14.27 4.38 19.93
CA PHE A 219 -15.68 4.29 19.60
C PHE A 219 -16.49 4.85 20.78
#